data_AF-R5AWY3-F1
#
_entry.id   AF-R5AWY3-F1
#
_cell.length_a   1.000
_cell.length_b   1.000
_cell.length_c   1.000
_cell.angle_alpha   90.00
_cell.angle_beta   90.00
_cell.angle_gamma   90.00
#
_symmetry.space_group_name_H-M   'P 1'
#
loop_
_entity.id
_entity.type
_entity.pdbx_description
1 polymer ?
#
loop_
_entity_poly.entity_id
_entity_poly.type
_entity_poly.pdbx_seq_one_letter_code
_entity_poly.pdbx_strand_id
1 'polypeptide(L)'
;MKHFQLISLFSALVLLATACSGESDPEANLDRFESAESFHVISCANGGSAVSSASVKDGVRYEFAFNDDERLVTFTIRNFSVLPDEAPADYTFVDVPWVYSIGTPDVQRIINVESLSPTTPSGAPHTLSDVHIVYCEPKKSSAYENRGVVASYTVDGIYHVQVYPYTVMGEGTTVCFNTSTGESRICYSTSAEIKFDPHTLLSTVEVKGLLPDDAHPQMSFTLNNVSTEFVDGGYLLSEPSVMTIEGGEISSFNGNAAMSDELYLEFMLKLTDGTEYNVECHLSPNLTPQNM
;
A
#
# COMPACT_ATOMS: atom_id res chain seq x y z
N MET A 1 36.53 -24.08 -59.59
CA MET A 1 35.33 -24.91 -59.83
C MET A 1 34.34 -24.61 -58.71
N LYS A 2 33.32 -23.79 -59.01
CA LYS A 2 31.88 -24.14 -59.01
C LYS A 2 31.39 -24.53 -57.59
N HIS A 3 30.77 -23.57 -56.88
CA HIS A 3 29.30 -23.33 -56.83
C HIS A 3 28.69 -24.19 -55.69
N PHE A 4 27.86 -23.71 -54.75
CA PHE A 4 26.78 -22.71 -54.72
C PHE A 4 26.44 -22.42 -53.23
N GLN A 5 26.24 -21.15 -52.82
CA GLN A 5 24.94 -20.53 -52.42
C GLN A 5 24.41 -20.95 -51.02
N LEU A 6 23.73 -20.14 -50.19
CA LEU A 6 23.38 -18.71 -50.11
C LEU A 6 22.83 -18.49 -48.67
N ILE A 7 23.33 -17.48 -47.97
CA ILE A 7 22.58 -16.38 -47.30
C ILE A 7 21.13 -16.63 -46.82
N SER A 8 20.89 -16.45 -45.52
CA SER A 8 19.83 -15.60 -44.91
C SER A 8 20.17 -15.44 -43.41
N LEU A 9 20.59 -14.31 -42.85
CA LEU A 9 20.00 -12.96 -42.74
C LEU A 9 18.64 -12.93 -42.02
N PHE A 10 18.63 -12.21 -40.89
CA PHE A 10 17.50 -11.58 -40.18
C PHE A 10 16.39 -12.45 -39.58
N SER A 11 16.25 -12.35 -38.25
CA SER A 11 14.93 -12.21 -37.60
C SER A 11 15.13 -11.59 -36.22
N ALA A 12 15.40 -10.28 -36.22
CA ALA A 12 14.95 -9.40 -35.15
C ALA A 12 13.68 -8.72 -35.65
N LEU A 13 12.72 -8.53 -34.73
CA LEU A 13 11.64 -7.56 -34.82
C LEU A 13 10.44 -7.90 -35.74
N VAL A 14 9.26 -7.51 -35.24
CA VAL A 14 7.93 -7.48 -35.87
C VAL A 14 7.06 -8.74 -35.67
N LEU A 15 6.39 -8.79 -34.52
CA LEU A 15 5.00 -9.25 -34.43
C LEU A 15 4.15 -8.06 -33.97
N LEU A 16 4.02 -7.08 -34.86
CA LEU A 16 2.92 -6.12 -34.85
C LEU A 16 2.01 -6.47 -36.03
N ALA A 17 0.71 -6.46 -35.76
CA ALA A 17 -0.41 -6.44 -36.70
C ALA A 17 -0.69 -7.72 -37.50
N THR A 18 -1.50 -8.59 -36.90
CA THR A 18 -2.64 -9.17 -37.64
C THR A 18 -3.93 -8.67 -36.99
N ALA A 19 -4.40 -7.52 -37.49
CA ALA A 19 -5.80 -7.13 -37.35
C ALA A 19 -6.62 -8.07 -38.23
N CYS A 20 -7.16 -9.12 -37.61
CA CYS A 20 -8.32 -9.84 -38.13
C CYS A 20 -9.51 -9.44 -37.25
N SER A 21 -10.39 -8.62 -37.83
CA SER A 21 -11.67 -8.25 -37.26
C SER A 21 -12.57 -9.48 -37.09
N GLY A 22 -13.03 -9.74 -35.87
CA GLY A 22 -14.08 -10.70 -35.56
C GLY A 22 -14.15 -11.01 -34.06
N GLU A 23 -15.16 -10.44 -33.40
CA GLU A 23 -15.71 -10.75 -32.07
C GLU A 23 -14.81 -11.37 -30.98
N SER A 24 -14.69 -10.61 -29.87
CA SER A 24 -14.12 -10.98 -28.57
C SER A 24 -12.66 -11.44 -28.61
N ASP A 25 -11.74 -10.49 -28.61
CA ASP A 25 -10.42 -10.72 -28.03
C ASP A 25 -10.64 -10.99 -26.53
N PRO A 26 -10.41 -12.23 -26.03
CA PRO A 26 -10.64 -12.56 -24.63
C PRO A 26 -9.73 -11.77 -23.68
N GLU A 27 -8.64 -11.18 -24.18
CA GLU A 27 -7.80 -10.27 -23.37
C GLU A 27 -8.35 -8.85 -23.29
N ALA A 28 -9.26 -8.43 -24.18
CA ALA A 28 -9.77 -7.06 -24.21
C ALA A 28 -10.68 -6.70 -23.02
N ASN A 29 -11.17 -7.69 -22.27
CA ASN A 29 -12.02 -7.51 -21.09
C ASN A 29 -11.26 -7.68 -19.76
N LEU A 30 -9.94 -7.90 -19.79
CA LEU A 30 -9.14 -8.08 -18.58
C LEU A 30 -8.59 -6.74 -18.07
N ASP A 31 -8.93 -6.38 -16.85
CA ASP A 31 -8.32 -5.27 -16.13
C ASP A 31 -7.06 -5.76 -15.39
N ARG A 32 -5.90 -5.22 -15.76
CA ARG A 32 -4.59 -5.67 -15.26
C ARG A 32 -3.97 -4.64 -14.34
N PHE A 33 -3.46 -5.11 -13.20
CA PHE A 33 -2.80 -4.27 -12.20
C PHE A 33 -1.54 -4.94 -11.66
N GLU A 34 -0.49 -4.15 -11.45
CA GLU A 34 0.71 -4.54 -10.71
C GLU A 34 0.87 -3.57 -9.53
N SER A 35 1.04 -4.12 -8.32
CA SER A 35 1.26 -3.32 -7.12
C SER A 35 2.65 -2.69 -7.11
N ALA A 36 2.80 -1.61 -6.34
CA ALA A 36 4.12 -1.18 -5.92
C ALA A 36 4.81 -2.30 -5.11
N GLU A 37 6.13 -2.18 -4.99
CA GLU A 37 6.91 -3.05 -4.13
C GLU A 37 6.50 -2.87 -2.66
N SER A 38 6.36 -3.98 -1.95
CA SER A 38 5.84 -4.08 -0.60
C SER A 38 6.67 -5.06 0.22
N PHE A 39 6.41 -5.12 1.52
CA PHE A 39 6.98 -6.13 2.40
C PHE A 39 5.87 -6.89 3.12
N HIS A 40 6.17 -8.14 3.49
CA HIS A 40 5.33 -8.93 4.39
C HIS A 40 5.81 -8.81 5.81
N VAL A 41 4.87 -8.61 6.73
CA VAL A 41 5.05 -8.84 8.15
C VAL A 41 4.41 -10.19 8.46
N ILE A 42 5.22 -11.13 8.97
CA ILE A 42 4.82 -12.52 9.18
C ILE A 42 4.87 -12.84 10.66
N SER A 43 3.73 -13.21 11.24
CA SER A 43 3.59 -13.55 12.67
C SER A 43 3.02 -14.97 12.85
N CYS A 44 3.17 -15.56 14.03
CA CYS A 44 2.55 -16.86 14.32
C CYS A 44 1.06 -16.67 14.64
N ALA A 45 0.18 -17.35 13.90
CA ALA A 45 -1.28 -17.23 14.02
C ALA A 45 -1.83 -17.65 15.40
N ASN A 46 -1.09 -18.49 16.16
CA ASN A 46 -1.52 -19.06 17.44
C ASN A 46 -0.88 -18.38 18.65
N GLY A 47 -1.04 -17.05 18.80
CA GLY A 47 -1.10 -16.26 20.07
C GLY A 47 -0.18 -16.58 21.27
N GLY A 48 0.89 -17.35 21.08
CA GLY A 48 1.67 -17.93 22.16
C GLY A 48 2.85 -17.05 22.54
N SER A 49 2.61 -16.14 23.47
CA SER A 49 3.60 -15.36 24.22
C SER A 49 4.25 -14.19 23.47
N ALA A 50 4.11 -13.03 24.11
CA ALA A 50 4.77 -11.77 23.83
C ALA A 50 6.30 -11.91 23.75
N VAL A 51 6.83 -12.24 22.58
CA VAL A 51 8.18 -11.89 22.12
C VAL A 51 8.13 -11.82 20.60
N SER A 52 8.55 -10.67 20.07
CA SER A 52 8.95 -10.40 18.70
C SER A 52 9.63 -11.60 18.01
N SER A 53 8.92 -12.24 17.09
CA SER A 53 9.56 -12.78 15.89
C SER A 53 8.61 -12.60 14.71
N ALA A 54 8.04 -11.39 14.59
CA ALA A 54 7.52 -10.98 13.31
C ALA A 54 8.72 -10.96 12.36
N SER A 55 8.74 -11.83 11.34
CA SER A 55 9.76 -11.76 10.30
C SER A 55 9.28 -10.83 9.21
N VAL A 56 10.23 -10.09 8.63
CA VAL A 56 9.97 -9.21 7.49
C VAL A 56 10.51 -9.88 6.24
N LYS A 57 9.68 -9.89 5.19
CA LYS A 57 10.08 -10.34 3.85
C LYS A 57 9.90 -9.22 2.85
N ASP A 58 11.03 -8.72 2.35
CA ASP A 58 11.09 -7.59 1.44
C ASP A 58 10.78 -7.96 -0.01
N GLY A 59 10.39 -6.95 -0.79
CA GLY A 59 10.34 -7.04 -2.24
C GLY A 59 9.16 -7.84 -2.79
N VAL A 60 8.08 -7.98 -2.03
CA VAL A 60 6.87 -8.68 -2.49
C VAL A 60 6.03 -7.76 -3.38
N ARG A 61 5.43 -8.34 -4.42
CA ARG A 61 4.51 -7.63 -5.32
C ARG A 61 3.30 -8.49 -5.64
N TYR A 62 2.19 -7.82 -5.96
CA TYR A 62 0.96 -8.45 -6.38
C TYR A 62 0.62 -8.05 -7.80
N GLU A 63 0.33 -9.03 -8.63
CA GLU A 63 -0.18 -8.84 -9.99
C GLU A 63 -1.58 -9.42 -10.08
N PHE A 64 -2.51 -8.69 -10.69
CA PHE A 64 -3.90 -9.10 -10.87
C PHE A 64 -4.31 -8.96 -12.33
N ALA A 65 -5.13 -9.90 -12.79
CA ALA A 65 -5.89 -9.84 -14.03
C ALA A 65 -7.36 -10.14 -13.70
N PHE A 66 -8.16 -9.10 -13.57
CA PHE A 66 -9.59 -9.18 -13.23
C PHE A 66 -10.42 -9.43 -14.49
N ASN A 67 -11.30 -10.43 -14.42
CA ASN A 67 -12.42 -10.61 -15.32
C ASN A 67 -13.69 -10.07 -14.63
N ASP A 68 -14.06 -8.83 -14.96
CA ASP A 68 -15.22 -8.15 -14.37
C ASP A 68 -16.57 -8.78 -14.78
N ASP A 69 -16.63 -9.43 -15.95
CA ASP A 69 -17.85 -10.09 -16.45
C ASP A 69 -18.19 -11.34 -15.62
N GLU A 70 -17.17 -12.17 -15.36
CA GLU A 70 -17.33 -13.43 -14.61
C GLU A 70 -17.12 -13.27 -13.09
N ARG A 71 -16.61 -12.11 -12.65
CA ARG A 71 -16.20 -11.82 -11.27
C ARG A 71 -15.16 -12.80 -10.75
N LEU A 72 -14.22 -13.13 -11.62
CA LEU A 72 -13.06 -13.96 -11.33
C LEU A 72 -11.78 -13.15 -11.48
N VAL A 73 -10.73 -13.55 -10.77
CA VAL A 73 -9.41 -12.94 -10.88
C VAL A 73 -8.34 -14.02 -10.91
N THR A 74 -7.38 -13.83 -11.80
CA THR A 74 -6.07 -14.49 -11.69
C THR A 74 -5.12 -13.53 -11.02
N PHE A 75 -4.46 -13.95 -9.94
CA PHE A 75 -3.47 -13.11 -9.28
C PHE A 75 -2.20 -13.86 -8.95
N THR A 76 -1.08 -13.15 -8.93
CA THR A 76 0.24 -13.68 -8.57
C THR A 76 0.84 -12.89 -7.43
N ILE A 77 1.33 -13.58 -6.42
CA ILE A 77 2.19 -13.04 -5.37
C ILE A 77 3.64 -13.32 -5.79
N ARG A 78 4.37 -12.27 -6.16
CA ARG A 78 5.77 -12.36 -6.60
C ARG A 78 6.72 -12.36 -5.41
N ASN A 79 7.84 -13.08 -5.53
CA ASN A 79 8.90 -13.11 -4.51
C ASN A 79 8.36 -13.52 -3.11
N PHE A 80 7.40 -14.45 -3.09
CA PHE A 80 6.79 -14.92 -1.85
C PHE A 80 7.72 -15.90 -1.13
N SER A 81 7.90 -15.68 0.17
CA SER A 81 8.51 -16.63 1.10
C SER A 81 7.97 -16.38 2.50
N VAL A 82 7.93 -17.42 3.33
CA VAL A 82 7.50 -17.31 4.72
C VAL A 82 8.67 -17.49 5.67
N LEU A 83 9.53 -18.48 5.40
CA LEU A 83 10.64 -18.81 6.27
C LEU A 83 11.94 -18.13 5.81
N PRO A 84 12.84 -17.71 6.71
CA PRO A 84 14.09 -17.03 6.35
C PRO A 84 15.00 -17.81 5.38
N ASP A 85 14.99 -19.14 5.47
CA ASP A 85 15.80 -20.06 4.66
C ASP A 85 15.09 -20.59 3.41
N GLU A 86 13.82 -20.23 3.22
CA GLU A 86 13.06 -20.57 2.02
C GLU A 86 13.52 -19.72 0.82
N ALA A 87 13.74 -20.38 -0.32
CA ALA A 87 13.97 -19.68 -1.58
C ALA A 87 12.66 -19.02 -2.04
N PRO A 88 12.64 -17.70 -2.31
CA PRO A 88 11.43 -17.03 -2.77
C PRO A 88 10.90 -17.61 -4.09
N ALA A 89 9.58 -17.67 -4.22
CA ALA A 89 8.91 -18.17 -5.40
C ALA A 89 7.65 -17.35 -5.72
N ASP A 90 7.20 -17.44 -6.97
CA ASP A 90 5.99 -16.75 -7.42
C ASP A 90 4.78 -17.68 -7.31
N TYR A 91 3.75 -17.23 -6.59
CA TYR A 91 2.54 -18.01 -6.33
C TYR A 91 1.38 -17.46 -7.14
N THR A 92 0.90 -18.22 -8.13
CA THR A 92 -0.23 -17.81 -8.98
C THR A 92 -1.50 -18.58 -8.62
N PHE A 93 -2.59 -17.87 -8.45
CA PHE A 93 -3.93 -18.37 -8.19
C PHE A 93 -4.86 -17.98 -9.34
N VAL A 94 -5.67 -18.91 -9.83
CA VAL A 94 -6.51 -18.77 -11.03
C VAL A 94 -7.97 -18.97 -10.63
N ASP A 95 -8.88 -18.31 -11.35
CA ASP A 95 -10.34 -18.39 -11.17
C ASP A 95 -10.79 -18.12 -9.72
N VAL A 96 -10.15 -17.16 -9.07
CA VAL A 96 -10.49 -16.78 -7.69
C VAL A 96 -11.69 -15.83 -7.71
N PRO A 97 -12.77 -16.11 -6.96
CA PRO A 97 -13.92 -15.23 -6.91
C PRO A 97 -13.61 -13.94 -6.16
N TRP A 98 -14.21 -12.84 -6.60
CA TRP A 98 -14.14 -11.56 -5.91
C TRP A 98 -15.49 -10.83 -5.95
N VAL A 99 -15.64 -9.82 -5.09
CA VAL A 99 -16.83 -8.97 -5.01
C VAL A 99 -16.44 -7.50 -4.95
N TYR A 100 -17.31 -6.62 -5.43
CA TYR A 100 -17.17 -5.20 -5.14
C TYR A 100 -17.52 -4.91 -3.67
N SER A 101 -16.81 -3.95 -3.06
CA SER A 101 -17.18 -3.43 -1.75
C SER A 101 -18.58 -2.82 -1.77
N ILE A 102 -19.39 -3.09 -0.74
CA ILE A 102 -20.78 -2.60 -0.67
C ILE A 102 -20.84 -1.07 -0.53
N GLY A 103 -19.87 -0.47 0.16
CA GLY A 103 -19.80 0.98 0.40
C GLY A 103 -19.20 1.76 -0.77
N THR A 104 -18.33 1.11 -1.54
CA THR A 104 -17.53 1.73 -2.60
C THR A 104 -17.47 0.82 -3.84
N PRO A 105 -18.64 0.47 -4.42
CA PRO A 105 -18.77 -0.63 -5.39
C PRO A 105 -18.07 -0.38 -6.71
N ASP A 106 -17.55 0.84 -6.92
CA ASP A 106 -16.86 1.24 -8.12
C ASP A 106 -15.35 1.32 -7.98
N VAL A 107 -14.78 1.17 -6.77
CA VAL A 107 -13.34 1.41 -6.53
C VAL A 107 -12.63 0.34 -5.73
N GLN A 108 -13.35 -0.60 -5.10
CA GLN A 108 -12.75 -1.67 -4.32
C GLN A 108 -13.20 -3.05 -4.81
N ARG A 109 -12.25 -3.88 -5.23
CA ARG A 109 -12.46 -5.31 -5.50
C ARG A 109 -11.89 -6.12 -4.33
N ILE A 110 -12.69 -7.00 -3.75
CA ILE A 110 -12.38 -7.76 -2.53
C ILE A 110 -12.36 -9.25 -2.86
N ILE A 111 -11.24 -9.90 -2.61
CA ILE A 111 -11.11 -11.35 -2.52
C ILE A 111 -11.25 -11.70 -1.04
N ASN A 112 -12.28 -12.48 -0.70
CA ASN A 112 -12.50 -12.97 0.66
C ASN A 112 -12.87 -14.46 0.60
N VAL A 113 -11.89 -15.35 0.82
CA VAL A 113 -12.05 -16.79 0.62
C VAL A 113 -11.38 -17.59 1.74
N GLU A 114 -11.98 -18.72 2.10
CA GLU A 114 -11.50 -19.54 3.22
C GLU A 114 -10.15 -20.20 2.94
N SER A 115 -9.90 -20.62 1.69
CA SER A 115 -8.64 -21.27 1.33
C SER A 115 -8.33 -21.13 -0.15
N LEU A 116 -7.03 -21.02 -0.45
CA LEU A 116 -6.46 -21.04 -1.79
C LEU A 116 -5.26 -21.96 -1.85
N SER A 117 -5.18 -22.75 -2.92
CA SER A 117 -3.98 -23.49 -3.30
C SER A 117 -3.43 -22.89 -4.60
N PRO A 118 -2.12 -22.58 -4.67
CA PRO A 118 -1.54 -22.00 -5.87
C PRO A 118 -1.57 -23.01 -7.02
N THR A 119 -1.87 -22.52 -8.21
CA THR A 119 -1.78 -23.29 -9.47
C THR A 119 -0.33 -23.38 -9.94
N THR A 120 0.46 -22.33 -9.68
CA THR A 120 1.90 -22.27 -9.99
C THR A 120 2.67 -21.78 -8.76
N PRO A 121 3.82 -22.39 -8.40
CA PRO A 121 4.40 -23.59 -9.03
C PRO A 121 3.56 -24.84 -8.75
N SER A 122 3.61 -25.81 -9.67
CA SER A 122 2.97 -27.11 -9.45
C SER A 122 3.58 -27.81 -8.24
N GLY A 123 2.76 -28.16 -7.25
CA GLY A 123 3.23 -28.75 -6.00
C GLY A 123 3.89 -27.75 -5.05
N ALA A 124 3.44 -26.49 -5.08
CA ALA A 124 3.90 -25.48 -4.14
C ALA A 124 3.76 -25.98 -2.68
N PRO A 125 4.74 -25.69 -1.83
CA PRO A 125 4.74 -26.18 -0.44
C PRO A 125 3.67 -25.50 0.42
N HIS A 126 3.21 -24.32 0.04
CA HIS A 126 2.34 -23.50 0.89
C HIS A 126 0.93 -23.34 0.33
N THR A 127 -0.03 -23.33 1.25
CA THR A 127 -1.44 -23.00 1.00
C THR A 127 -1.83 -21.76 1.78
N LEU A 128 -2.79 -21.00 1.28
CA LEU A 128 -3.34 -19.85 1.97
C LEU A 128 -4.71 -20.21 2.57
N SER A 129 -5.01 -19.69 3.75
CA SER A 129 -6.33 -19.69 4.38
C SER A 129 -6.69 -18.31 4.88
N ASP A 130 -7.97 -18.08 5.17
CA ASP A 130 -8.49 -16.82 5.70
C ASP A 130 -8.05 -15.62 4.84
N VAL A 131 -8.15 -15.78 3.52
CA VAL A 131 -7.57 -14.84 2.56
C VAL A 131 -8.46 -13.63 2.43
N HIS A 132 -7.92 -12.47 2.79
CA HIS A 132 -8.55 -11.17 2.61
C HIS A 132 -7.63 -10.25 1.81
N ILE A 133 -8.00 -9.96 0.57
CA ILE A 133 -7.25 -9.03 -0.30
C ILE A 133 -8.22 -7.97 -0.80
N VAL A 134 -7.88 -6.70 -0.52
CA VAL A 134 -8.60 -5.53 -1.01
C VAL A 134 -7.71 -4.83 -2.02
N TYR A 135 -8.17 -4.81 -3.27
CA TYR A 135 -7.62 -3.98 -4.32
C TYR A 135 -8.40 -2.67 -4.38
N CYS A 136 -7.70 -1.55 -4.21
CA CYS A 136 -8.23 -0.19 -4.30
C CYS A 136 -7.77 0.47 -5.59
N GLU A 137 -8.71 0.89 -6.43
CA GLU A 137 -8.46 1.67 -7.63
C GLU A 137 -9.41 2.86 -7.70
N PRO A 138 -8.91 4.09 -7.49
CA PRO A 138 -9.76 5.26 -7.52
C PRO A 138 -10.20 5.53 -8.97
N LYS A 139 -11.52 5.52 -9.19
CA LYS A 139 -12.11 6.01 -10.44
C LYS A 139 -12.23 7.53 -10.38
N LYS A 140 -12.12 8.19 -11.55
CA LYS A 140 -12.25 9.67 -11.68
C LYS A 140 -13.52 10.26 -11.07
N SER A 141 -14.58 9.46 -10.91
CA SER A 141 -15.85 9.87 -10.34
C SER A 141 -15.95 9.68 -8.82
N SER A 142 -14.92 9.12 -8.18
CA SER A 142 -14.89 8.79 -6.76
C SER A 142 -14.15 9.85 -5.97
N ALA A 143 -14.67 10.21 -4.79
CA ALA A 143 -13.95 10.99 -3.79
C ALA A 143 -12.97 10.12 -2.96
N TYR A 144 -13.04 8.80 -3.14
CA TYR A 144 -12.13 7.85 -2.52
C TYR A 144 -10.86 7.77 -3.36
N GLU A 145 -9.75 8.23 -2.80
CA GLU A 145 -8.46 8.38 -3.49
C GLU A 145 -7.46 7.25 -3.16
N ASN A 146 -7.81 6.35 -2.24
CA ASN A 146 -6.90 5.27 -1.87
C ASN A 146 -6.65 4.37 -3.07
N ARG A 147 -5.39 3.97 -3.23
CA ARG A 147 -4.94 3.16 -4.34
C ARG A 147 -3.95 2.11 -3.85
N GLY A 148 -4.04 0.90 -4.38
CA GLY A 148 -3.08 -0.17 -4.13
C GLY A 148 -3.72 -1.43 -3.56
N VAL A 149 -2.95 -2.18 -2.80
CA VAL A 149 -3.32 -3.51 -2.33
C VAL A 149 -3.15 -3.57 -0.82
N VAL A 150 -4.20 -4.00 -0.14
CA VAL A 150 -4.17 -4.43 1.25
C VAL A 150 -4.42 -5.92 1.24
N ALA A 151 -3.56 -6.70 1.90
CA ALA A 151 -3.70 -8.15 1.91
C ALA A 151 -3.31 -8.71 3.28
N SER A 152 -4.16 -9.63 3.77
CA SER A 152 -3.87 -10.49 4.91
C SER A 152 -4.36 -11.91 4.62
N TYR A 153 -3.61 -12.89 5.13
CA TYR A 153 -3.94 -14.31 4.99
C TYR A 153 -3.09 -15.14 5.95
N THR A 154 -3.49 -16.38 6.17
CA THR A 154 -2.74 -17.36 6.94
C THR A 154 -2.09 -18.38 6.02
N VAL A 155 -0.80 -18.64 6.19
CA VAL A 155 -0.05 -19.65 5.44
C VAL A 155 0.04 -20.94 6.25
N ASP A 156 -0.42 -22.04 5.64
CA ASP A 156 -0.46 -23.39 6.20
C ASP A 156 -1.15 -23.50 7.57
N GLY A 157 -2.07 -22.57 7.88
CA GLY A 157 -2.73 -22.47 9.18
C GLY A 157 -1.80 -22.08 10.34
N ILE A 158 -0.57 -21.63 10.05
CA ILE A 158 0.47 -21.39 11.07
C ILE A 158 0.92 -19.93 11.07
N TYR A 159 1.17 -19.34 9.90
CA TYR A 159 1.79 -18.02 9.80
C TYR A 159 0.79 -17.01 9.28
N HIS A 160 0.47 -16.00 10.08
CA HIS A 160 -0.34 -14.87 9.64
C HIS A 160 0.55 -13.87 8.92
N VAL A 161 0.20 -13.56 7.67
CA VAL A 161 0.91 -12.65 6.79
C VAL A 161 0.07 -11.41 6.57
N GLN A 162 0.70 -10.25 6.67
CA GLN A 162 0.12 -8.97 6.31
C GLN A 162 1.05 -8.19 5.39
N VAL A 163 0.47 -7.42 4.48
CA VAL A 163 1.18 -6.70 3.43
C VAL A 163 1.15 -5.21 3.69
N TYR A 164 2.32 -4.58 3.60
CA TYR A 164 2.48 -3.14 3.76
C TYR A 164 3.37 -2.59 2.63
N PRO A 165 3.05 -1.41 2.07
CA PRO A 165 3.93 -0.74 1.12
C PRO A 165 5.15 -0.16 1.85
N TYR A 166 6.27 0.08 1.15
CA TYR A 166 7.39 0.86 1.72
C TYR A 166 7.06 2.34 1.90
N THR A 167 6.10 2.86 1.14
CA THR A 167 5.75 4.28 1.17
C THR A 167 4.25 4.46 1.03
N VAL A 168 3.69 5.33 1.85
CA VAL A 168 2.29 5.76 1.80
C VAL A 168 2.25 7.27 1.61
N MET A 169 1.43 7.74 0.70
CA MET A 169 1.12 9.16 0.54
C MET A 169 -0.32 9.41 0.99
N GLY A 170 -0.53 10.30 1.94
CA GLY A 170 -1.83 10.73 2.41
C GLY A 170 -2.15 12.14 1.96
N GLU A 171 -3.32 12.33 1.38
CA GLU A 171 -3.88 13.64 1.01
C GLU A 171 -5.29 13.76 1.57
N GLY A 172 -5.71 14.97 1.94
CA GLY A 172 -7.04 15.14 2.53
C GLY A 172 -7.19 16.45 3.29
N THR A 173 -7.87 16.37 4.43
CA THR A 173 -8.25 17.54 5.22
C THR A 173 -7.40 17.62 6.47
N THR A 174 -6.84 18.81 6.73
CA THR A 174 -6.19 19.13 7.99
C THR A 174 -6.94 20.22 8.73
N VAL A 175 -7.09 20.06 10.03
CA VAL A 175 -7.65 21.05 10.94
C VAL A 175 -6.56 21.51 11.90
N CYS A 176 -6.30 22.80 11.93
CA CYS A 176 -5.39 23.44 12.88
C CYS A 176 -6.22 24.23 13.89
N PHE A 177 -6.15 23.87 15.16
CA PHE A 177 -6.86 24.52 16.26
C PHE A 177 -5.89 25.33 17.11
N ASN A 178 -5.99 26.66 17.10
CA ASN A 178 -5.16 27.53 17.93
C ASN A 178 -5.56 27.38 19.41
N THR A 179 -4.63 26.93 20.25
CA THR A 179 -4.93 26.61 21.65
C THR A 179 -5.21 27.84 22.52
N SER A 180 -4.76 29.01 22.09
CA SER A 180 -4.88 30.27 22.84
C SER A 180 -6.17 31.04 22.49
N THR A 181 -6.55 31.07 21.22
CA THR A 181 -7.73 31.80 20.75
C THR A 181 -8.97 30.92 20.63
N GLY A 182 -8.78 29.59 20.46
CA GLY A 182 -9.84 28.63 20.19
C GLY A 182 -10.37 28.68 18.75
N GLU A 183 -9.72 29.45 17.86
CA GLU A 183 -10.05 29.50 16.44
C GLU A 183 -9.49 28.29 15.71
N SER A 184 -10.23 27.78 14.72
CA SER A 184 -9.78 26.69 13.85
C SER A 184 -9.65 27.12 12.40
N ARG A 185 -8.72 26.49 11.70
CA ARG A 185 -8.54 26.60 10.26
C ARG A 185 -8.58 25.22 9.63
N ILE A 186 -9.23 25.13 8.47
CA ILE A 186 -9.26 23.93 7.65
C ILE A 186 -8.37 24.16 6.43
N CYS A 187 -7.48 23.20 6.15
CA CYS A 187 -6.54 23.18 5.04
C CYS A 187 -6.77 21.91 4.20
N TYR A 188 -6.74 22.05 2.87
CA TYR A 188 -6.88 20.94 1.91
C TYR A 188 -5.61 20.72 1.08
N SER A 189 -4.54 21.47 1.36
CA SER A 189 -3.26 21.36 0.65
C SER A 189 -2.20 20.60 1.43
N THR A 190 -2.53 20.11 2.62
CA THR A 190 -1.60 19.31 3.43
C THR A 190 -1.51 17.90 2.85
N SER A 191 -0.29 17.41 2.66
CA SER A 191 -0.03 16.01 2.33
C SER A 191 0.98 15.42 3.33
N ALA A 192 0.90 14.12 3.59
CA ALA A 192 1.87 13.40 4.40
C ALA A 192 2.44 12.20 3.64
N GLU A 193 3.76 12.09 3.56
CA GLU A 193 4.46 10.95 2.99
C GLU A 193 5.13 10.16 4.11
N ILE A 194 4.79 8.88 4.25
CA ILE A 194 5.34 7.99 5.28
C ILE A 194 6.22 6.96 4.58
N LYS A 195 7.48 6.87 4.98
CA LYS A 195 8.44 5.87 4.50
C LYS A 195 8.78 4.90 5.63
N PHE A 196 8.47 3.63 5.43
CA PHE A 196 8.72 2.59 6.42
C PHE A 196 10.08 1.95 6.25
N ASP A 197 10.79 1.75 7.36
CA ASP A 197 11.84 0.76 7.49
C ASP A 197 11.33 -0.41 8.34
N PRO A 198 10.89 -1.50 7.70
CA PRO A 198 10.25 -2.60 8.41
C PRO A 198 11.22 -3.37 9.31
N HIS A 199 12.54 -3.28 9.09
CA HIS A 199 13.53 -3.98 9.90
C HIS A 199 13.87 -3.27 11.20
N THR A 200 13.69 -1.95 11.23
CA THR A 200 13.90 -1.15 12.45
C THR A 200 12.59 -0.79 13.15
N LEU A 201 11.44 -1.02 12.51
CA LEU A 201 10.11 -0.59 12.97
C LEU A 201 10.06 0.93 13.19
N LEU A 202 10.78 1.65 12.32
CA LEU A 202 10.82 3.10 12.30
C LEU A 202 10.30 3.59 10.96
N SER A 203 9.84 4.83 10.94
CA SER A 203 9.45 5.52 9.73
C SER A 203 9.95 6.95 9.69
N THR A 204 10.02 7.48 8.47
CA THR A 204 10.17 8.91 8.22
C THR A 204 8.83 9.44 7.74
N VAL A 205 8.33 10.48 8.41
CA VAL A 205 7.08 11.16 8.06
C VAL A 205 7.40 12.55 7.54
N GLU A 206 7.07 12.84 6.28
CA GLU A 206 7.24 14.14 5.66
C GLU A 206 5.86 14.80 5.50
N VAL A 207 5.63 15.90 6.21
CA VAL A 207 4.41 16.71 6.08
C VAL A 207 4.73 17.90 5.19
N LYS A 208 3.92 18.10 4.15
CA LYS A 208 4.07 19.20 3.19
C LYS A 208 2.83 20.07 3.21
N GLY A 209 3.05 21.37 3.10
CA GLY A 209 1.98 22.30 2.76
C GLY A 209 0.99 22.61 3.89
N LEU A 210 1.37 22.38 5.15
CA LEU A 210 0.59 22.71 6.33
C LEU A 210 0.44 24.24 6.45
N LEU A 211 -0.77 24.73 6.67
CA LEU A 211 -1.03 26.15 6.87
C LEU A 211 -1.83 26.35 8.18
N PRO A 212 -1.17 26.67 9.30
CA PRO A 212 -1.81 26.77 10.61
C PRO A 212 -2.88 27.87 10.69
N ASP A 213 -2.59 29.07 10.16
CA ASP A 213 -3.51 30.21 10.07
C ASP A 213 -3.16 31.14 8.86
N ASP A 214 -3.79 32.31 8.75
CA ASP A 214 -3.45 33.33 7.73
C ASP A 214 -2.27 34.24 8.13
N ALA A 215 -1.88 34.24 9.41
CA ALA A 215 -0.80 35.07 9.93
C ALA A 215 0.57 34.42 9.76
N HIS A 216 0.61 33.09 9.62
CA HIS A 216 1.82 32.29 9.51
C HIS A 216 1.99 31.75 8.08
N PRO A 217 3.24 31.60 7.60
CA PRO A 217 3.50 31.01 6.30
C PRO A 217 3.14 29.53 6.28
N GLN A 218 2.86 29.02 5.08
CA GLN A 218 2.77 27.59 4.84
C GLN A 218 4.11 26.91 5.19
N MET A 219 4.04 25.75 5.82
CA MET A 219 5.20 25.02 6.35
C MET A 219 5.23 23.56 5.90
N SER A 220 6.45 23.04 5.82
CA SER A 220 6.74 21.64 5.54
C SER A 220 7.85 21.18 6.47
N PHE A 221 7.78 19.93 6.93
CA PHE A 221 8.77 19.38 7.86
C PHE A 221 8.89 17.86 7.72
N THR A 222 9.98 17.33 8.24
CA THR A 222 10.27 15.88 8.24
C THR A 222 10.52 15.42 9.67
N LEU A 223 9.79 14.41 10.09
CA LEU A 223 9.96 13.68 11.34
C LEU A 223 10.70 12.39 11.03
N ASN A 224 11.86 12.19 11.65
CA ASN A 224 12.67 10.99 11.46
C ASN A 224 12.55 10.07 12.68
N ASN A 225 12.74 8.77 12.47
CA ASN A 225 12.71 7.74 13.52
C ASN A 225 11.37 7.67 14.27
N VAL A 226 10.26 7.95 13.59
CA VAL A 226 8.93 7.78 14.16
C VAL A 226 8.68 6.30 14.39
N SER A 227 8.33 5.91 15.63
CA SER A 227 8.06 4.51 15.95
C SER A 227 6.84 4.03 15.19
N THR A 228 6.96 2.85 14.57
CA THR A 228 5.89 2.22 13.78
C THR A 228 5.53 0.87 14.37
N GLU A 229 4.24 0.64 14.58
CA GLU A 229 3.69 -0.67 14.93
C GLU A 229 2.75 -1.13 13.82
N PHE A 230 3.02 -2.30 13.24
CA PHE A 230 2.15 -2.92 12.24
C PHE A 230 1.09 -3.77 12.94
N VAL A 231 -0.19 -3.53 12.63
CA VAL A 231 -1.34 -4.15 13.30
C VAL A 231 -2.33 -4.70 12.27
N ASP A 232 -3.31 -5.48 12.69
CA ASP A 232 -4.28 -6.03 11.73
C ASP A 232 -4.98 -4.92 10.91
N GLY A 233 -4.90 -5.02 9.58
CA GLY A 233 -5.44 -4.04 8.62
C GLY A 233 -4.78 -2.64 8.59
N GLY A 234 -3.72 -2.39 9.36
CA GLY A 234 -3.28 -1.01 9.61
C GLY A 234 -1.91 -0.85 10.25
N TYR A 235 -1.59 0.39 10.64
CA TYR A 235 -0.38 0.69 11.40
C TYR A 235 -0.60 1.87 12.35
N LEU A 236 0.20 1.89 13.41
CA LEU A 236 0.26 2.98 14.39
C LEU A 236 1.61 3.69 14.27
N LEU A 237 1.58 5.01 14.41
CA LEU A 237 2.75 5.87 14.44
C LEU A 237 2.81 6.58 15.79
N SER A 238 3.98 6.67 16.40
CA SER A 238 4.16 7.47 17.61
C SER A 238 5.56 8.05 17.74
N GLU A 239 5.62 9.30 18.19
CA GLU A 239 6.86 9.91 18.69
C GLU A 239 6.52 10.77 19.91
N PRO A 240 6.80 10.29 21.14
CA PRO A 240 6.47 11.02 22.36
C PRO A 240 7.42 12.19 22.62
N SER A 241 8.58 12.23 21.98
CA SER A 241 9.59 13.27 22.19
C SER A 241 9.25 14.55 21.44
N VAL A 242 9.72 15.69 21.97
CA VAL A 242 9.66 16.95 21.24
C VAL A 242 10.68 16.93 20.11
N MET A 243 10.21 17.25 18.90
CA MET A 243 11.03 17.34 17.69
C MET A 243 11.13 18.79 17.23
N THR A 244 12.35 19.30 17.08
CA THR A 244 12.57 20.62 16.50
C THR A 244 12.40 20.55 14.98
N ILE A 245 11.62 21.46 14.42
CA ILE A 245 11.42 21.63 12.98
C ILE A 245 11.78 23.05 12.55
N GLU A 246 11.85 23.31 11.25
CA GLU A 246 11.96 24.69 10.78
C GLU A 246 10.69 25.46 11.15
N GLY A 247 10.86 26.58 11.87
CA GLY A 247 9.75 27.44 12.30
C GLY A 247 9.08 27.06 13.63
N GLY A 248 9.48 25.95 14.28
CA GLY A 248 8.88 25.56 15.55
C GLY A 248 9.29 24.20 16.11
N GLU A 249 8.41 23.63 16.91
CA GLU A 249 8.54 22.32 17.54
C GLU A 249 7.25 21.52 17.37
N ILE A 250 7.40 20.20 17.19
CA ILE A 250 6.32 19.22 17.18
C ILE A 250 6.41 18.39 18.45
N SER A 251 5.27 18.11 19.08
CA SER A 251 5.19 17.22 20.23
C SER A 251 3.92 16.37 20.18
N SER A 252 3.90 15.28 20.95
CA SER A 252 2.75 14.38 21.03
C SER A 252 2.29 13.87 19.66
N PHE A 253 3.23 13.57 18.78
CA PHE A 253 2.91 13.06 17.45
C PHE A 253 2.37 11.62 17.55
N ASN A 254 1.17 11.44 17.04
CA ASN A 254 0.50 10.14 16.96
C ASN A 254 -0.14 9.99 15.58
N GLY A 255 -0.21 8.75 15.10
CA GLY A 255 -0.94 8.42 13.89
C GLY A 255 -1.53 7.03 13.95
N ASN A 256 -2.64 6.84 13.24
CA ASN A 256 -3.29 5.55 13.06
C ASN A 256 -3.79 5.49 11.61
N ALA A 257 -3.49 4.40 10.92
CA ALA A 257 -4.01 4.14 9.60
C ALA A 257 -4.78 2.84 9.54
N ALA A 258 -5.98 2.89 8.97
CA ALA A 258 -6.63 1.76 8.33
C ALA A 258 -6.27 1.81 6.83
N MET A 259 -5.43 0.88 6.35
CA MET A 259 -4.82 1.00 5.01
C MET A 259 -5.82 1.03 3.85
N SER A 260 -7.05 0.56 4.08
CA SER A 260 -8.15 0.56 3.10
C SER A 260 -9.15 1.69 3.32
N ASP A 261 -8.87 2.67 4.18
CA ASP A 261 -9.83 3.75 4.47
C ASP A 261 -9.14 5.08 4.78
N GLU A 262 -8.53 5.23 5.96
CA GLU A 262 -8.07 6.51 6.49
C GLU A 262 -6.64 6.41 7.04
N LEU A 263 -5.88 7.50 6.88
CA LEU A 263 -4.68 7.83 7.63
C LEU A 263 -4.98 9.06 8.49
N TYR A 264 -5.05 8.85 9.80
CA TYR A 264 -5.21 9.91 10.79
C TYR A 264 -3.85 10.26 11.42
N LEU A 265 -3.50 11.53 11.46
CA LEU A 265 -2.33 12.06 12.18
C LEU A 265 -2.76 13.16 13.13
N GLU A 266 -2.19 13.18 14.33
CA GLU A 266 -2.42 14.22 15.34
C GLU A 266 -1.10 14.63 15.98
N PHE A 267 -0.91 15.95 16.17
CA PHE A 267 0.25 16.48 16.87
C PHE A 267 0.03 17.91 17.38
N MET A 268 0.83 18.27 18.38
CA MET A 268 0.95 19.63 18.88
C MET A 268 2.06 20.37 18.15
N LEU A 269 1.72 21.48 17.49
CA LEU A 269 2.66 22.38 16.82
C LEU A 269 2.86 23.65 17.66
N LYS A 270 4.10 23.95 18.04
CA LYS A 270 4.48 25.21 18.69
C LYS A 270 5.38 26.02 17.77
N LEU A 271 4.94 27.19 17.35
CA LEU A 271 5.72 28.08 16.51
C LEU A 271 6.76 28.88 17.32
N THR A 272 7.77 29.41 16.64
CA THR A 272 8.86 30.19 17.26
C THR A 272 8.41 31.46 17.98
N ASP A 273 7.24 32.02 17.62
CA ASP A 273 6.62 33.16 18.29
C ASP A 273 5.87 32.77 19.58
N GLY A 274 5.77 31.47 19.86
CA GLY A 274 5.08 30.90 21.01
C GLY A 274 3.63 30.49 20.74
N THR A 275 3.10 30.70 19.53
CA THR A 275 1.74 30.28 19.17
C THR A 275 1.66 28.76 19.07
N GLU A 276 0.61 28.17 19.65
CA GLU A 276 0.43 26.73 19.74
C GLU A 276 -0.86 26.27 19.03
N TYR A 277 -0.77 25.15 18.32
CA TYR A 277 -1.87 24.53 17.60
C TYR A 277 -1.98 23.05 17.95
N ASN A 278 -3.21 22.56 18.14
CA ASN A 278 -3.49 21.14 17.93
C ASN A 278 -3.77 20.93 16.44
N VAL A 279 -3.08 19.99 15.81
CA VAL A 279 -3.21 19.72 14.38
C VAL A 279 -3.71 18.30 14.19
N GLU A 280 -4.82 18.17 13.47
CA GLU A 280 -5.47 16.90 13.13
C GLU A 280 -5.50 16.77 11.60
N CYS A 281 -4.97 15.68 11.05
CA CYS A 281 -4.98 15.39 9.62
C CYS A 281 -5.81 14.14 9.37
N HIS A 282 -6.86 14.27 8.56
CA HIS A 282 -7.71 13.18 8.05
C HIS A 282 -7.40 12.96 6.58
N LEU A 283 -6.57 11.97 6.28
CA LEU A 283 -5.98 11.75 4.96
C LEU A 283 -6.44 10.42 4.36
N SER A 284 -6.53 10.37 3.04
CA SER A 284 -6.78 9.16 2.25
C SER A 284 -5.44 8.54 1.81
N PRO A 285 -5.09 7.32 2.26
CA PRO A 285 -3.82 6.67 1.92
C PRO A 285 -3.73 6.15 0.48
N ASN A 286 -2.76 6.64 -0.28
CA ASN A 286 -2.28 6.07 -1.53
C ASN A 286 -1.06 5.15 -1.26
N LEU A 287 -1.24 3.85 -1.50
CA LEU A 287 -0.25 2.78 -1.29
C LEU A 287 0.59 2.50 -2.55
N THR A 288 0.38 3.25 -3.63
CA THR A 288 1.12 3.14 -4.89
C THR A 288 1.73 4.49 -5.25
N PRO A 289 2.66 5.03 -4.45
CA PRO A 289 3.31 6.28 -4.80
C PRO A 289 4.00 6.08 -6.16
N GLN A 290 3.49 6.77 -7.17
CA GLN A 290 4.18 6.86 -8.45
C GLN A 290 5.41 7.73 -8.19
N ASN A 291 6.60 7.24 -8.54
CA ASN A 291 7.76 8.11 -8.63
C ASN A 291 7.38 9.26 -9.57
N MET A 292 7.20 10.47 -9.01
CA MET A 292 7.09 11.70 -9.78
C MET A 292 8.46 12.05 -10.39
#